data_AF-A0A2R6IY93-F1
#
_entry.id   AF-A0A2R6IY93-F1
#
_cell.length_a   1.000
_cell.length_b   1.000
_cell.length_c   1.000
_cell.angle_alpha   90.00
_cell.angle_beta   90.00
_cell.angle_gamma   90.00
#
_symmetry.space_group_name_H-M   'P 1'
#
loop_
_entity.id
_entity.type
_entity.pdbx_description
1 polymer ?
#
loop_
_entity_poly.entity_id
_entity_poly.type
_entity_poly.pdbx_seq_one_letter_code
_entity_poly.pdbx_strand_id
1 'polypeptide(L)' 'MPGWSPPSVPRTALVTAAVLYAVVLAYFVLVRGTILLGLFPGVVAVVLYVFWRFLVALEVIADGVHRIADEHEREG' A
#
# COMPACT_ATOMS: atom_id res chain seq x y z
N MET A 1 -11.11 -1.27 -16.63
CA MET A 1 -10.01 -1.84 -17.47
C MET A 1 -10.01 -3.36 -17.33
N PRO A 2 -9.72 -4.16 -18.37
CA PRO A 2 -9.76 -5.62 -18.25
C PRO A 2 -8.70 -6.10 -17.25
N GLY A 3 -9.13 -6.80 -16.20
CA GLY A 3 -8.31 -7.71 -15.41
C GLY A 3 -7.09 -7.10 -14.71
N TRP A 4 -7.21 -5.92 -14.10
CA TRP A 4 -6.14 -5.42 -13.24
C TRP A 4 -6.07 -6.25 -11.95
N SER A 5 -4.99 -7.02 -11.79
CA SER A 5 -4.64 -7.66 -10.53
C SER A 5 -3.66 -6.75 -9.79
N PRO A 6 -3.92 -6.40 -8.51
CA PRO A 6 -2.97 -5.62 -7.73
C PRO A 6 -1.59 -6.28 -7.75
N PRO A 7 -0.49 -5.52 -7.93
CA PRO A 7 0.85 -6.07 -7.83
C PRO A 7 1.04 -6.74 -6.47
N SER A 8 1.33 -8.04 -6.45
CA SER A 8 1.68 -8.76 -5.22
C SER A 8 3.18 -8.62 -4.97
N VAL A 9 3.57 -7.99 -3.86
CA VAL A 9 4.98 -7.91 -3.47
C VAL A 9 5.48 -9.30 -3.06
N PRO A 10 6.61 -9.80 -3.60
CA PRO A 10 7.18 -11.07 -3.18
C PRO A 10 7.47 -11.06 -1.68
N ARG A 11 7.06 -12.12 -0.96
CA ARG A 11 7.28 -12.22 0.50
C ARG A 11 8.75 -12.05 0.87
N THR A 12 9.66 -12.61 0.06
CA THR A 12 11.11 -12.48 0.26
C THR A 12 11.55 -11.03 0.22
N ALA A 13 11.09 -10.24 -0.76
CA ALA A 13 11.44 -8.82 -0.86
C ALA A 13 10.92 -8.02 0.35
N LEU A 14 9.71 -8.33 0.82
CA LEU A 14 9.12 -7.69 1.99
C LEU A 14 9.90 -8.02 3.28
N VAL A 15 10.28 -9.28 3.46
CA VAL A 15 11.11 -9.70 4.61
C VAL A 15 12.48 -9.04 4.55
N THR A 16 13.14 -9.02 3.39
CA THR A 16 14.43 -8.36 3.21
C THR A 16 14.34 -6.87 3.54
N ALA A 17 13.33 -6.17 3.04
CA ALA A 17 13.11 -4.75 3.36
C ALA A 17 12.86 -4.52 4.85
N ALA A 18 12.06 -5.37 5.50
CA ALA A 18 11.78 -5.29 6.94
C ALA A 18 13.05 -5.48 7.78
N VAL A 19 13.90 -6.44 7.43
CA VAL A 19 15.17 -6.67 8.13
C VAL A 19 16.12 -5.49 7.97
N LEU A 20 16.29 -4.98 6.75
CA LEU A 20 17.14 -3.81 6.49
C LEU A 20 16.65 -2.58 7.26
N TYR A 21 15.33 -2.35 7.25
CA TYR A 21 14.72 -1.27 8.00
C TYR A 21 14.94 -1.42 9.52
N ALA A 22 14.81 -2.63 10.07
CA ALA A 22 15.06 -2.89 11.48
C ALA A 22 16.51 -2.58 11.89
N VAL A 23 17.49 -2.90 11.04
CA VAL A 23 18.91 -2.57 11.27
C VAL A 23 19.12 -1.06 11.30
N VAL A 24 18.54 -0.33 10.34
CA VAL A 24 18.64 1.14 10.28
C VAL A 24 17.95 1.79 11.49
N LEU A 25 16.76 1.30 11.86
CA LEU A 25 16.03 1.77 13.04
C LEU A 25 16.85 1.53 14.31
N ALA A 26 17.43 0.34 14.47
CA ALA A 26 18.29 0.02 15.60
C ALA A 26 19.50 0.96 15.68
N TYR A 27 20.14 1.28 14.54
CA TYR A 27 21.22 2.27 14.50
C TYR A 27 20.75 3.65 15.00
N PHE A 28 19.62 4.15 14.50
CA PHE A 28 19.11 5.46 14.94
C PHE A 28 18.71 5.50 16.41
N VAL A 29 18.15 4.42 16.93
CA VAL A 29 17.75 4.33 18.33
C VAL A 29 18.96 4.17 19.25
N LEU A 30 19.82 3.20 18.99
CA LEU A 30 20.90 2.80 19.90
C LEU A 30 22.13 3.70 19.79
N VAL A 31 22.46 4.18 18.58
CA VAL A 31 23.69 4.96 18.36
C VAL A 31 23.40 6.45 18.34
N ARG A 32 22.33 6.87 17.65
CA ARG A 32 22.01 8.30 17.48
C ARG A 32 21.08 8.85 18.58
N GLY A 33 20.37 7.98 19.31
CA GLY A 33 19.38 8.39 20.31
C GLY A 33 18.16 9.10 19.71
N THR A 34 17.94 9.01 18.39
CA THR A 34 16.89 9.75 17.66
C THR A 34 15.89 8.79 17.05
N ILE A 35 14.96 8.30 17.87
CA ILE A 35 13.93 7.34 17.45
C ILE A 35 13.05 7.87 16.32
N LEU A 36 12.64 9.15 16.37
CA LEU A 36 11.75 9.74 15.38
C LEU A 36 12.34 9.69 13.97
N LEU A 37 13.66 9.94 13.85
CA LEU A 37 14.32 9.93 12.55
C LEU A 37 14.39 8.52 11.94
N GLY A 38 14.59 7.50 12.78
CA GLY A 38 14.57 6.11 12.35
C GLY A 38 13.16 5.61 12.02
N LEU A 39 12.15 6.03 12.80
CA LEU A 39 10.77 5.58 12.68
C LEU A 39 10.02 6.23 11.52
N PHE A 40 10.31 7.52 11.25
CA PHE A 40 9.65 8.32 10.22
C PHE A 40 9.55 7.63 8.85
N PRO A 41 10.62 7.09 8.24
CA PRO A 41 10.51 6.44 6.94
C PRO A 41 9.57 5.22 6.94
N GLY A 42 9.51 4.46 8.04
CA GLY A 42 8.57 3.34 8.16
C GLY A 42 7.13 3.81 8.23
N VAL A 43 6.86 4.89 8.99
CA VAL A 43 5.52 5.49 9.07
C VAL A 43 5.07 6.00 7.70
N VAL A 44 5.94 6.72 6.99
CA VAL A 44 5.65 7.21 5.63
C VAL A 44 5.32 6.06 4.69
N ALA A 45 6.09 4.97 4.72
CA ALA A 45 5.82 3.79 3.88
C ALA A 45 4.45 3.16 4.16
N VAL A 46 4.08 3.03 5.45
CA VAL A 46 2.76 2.49 5.84
C VAL A 46 1.63 3.41 5.39
N VAL A 47 1.75 4.73 5.62
CA VAL A 47 0.73 5.70 5.20
C VAL A 47 0.53 5.67 3.69
N LEU A 48 1.61 5.67 2.91
CA LEU A 48 1.53 5.59 1.45
C LEU A 48 0.88 4.29 0.99
N TYR A 49 1.23 3.16 1.60
CA TYR A 49 0.59 1.87 1.30
C TYR A 49 -0.91 1.88 1.59
N VAL A 50 -1.32 2.38 2.75
CA VAL A 50 -2.73 2.47 3.13
C VAL A 50 -3.48 3.40 2.18
N PHE A 51 -2.91 4.56 1.86
CA PHE A 51 -3.49 5.51 0.94
C PHE A 51 -3.66 4.92 -0.47
N TRP A 52 -2.63 4.24 -0.99
CA TRP A 52 -2.73 3.50 -2.24
C TRP A 52 -3.85 2.45 -2.22
N ARG A 53 -3.94 1.65 -1.15
CA ARG A 53 -5.00 0.64 -1.01
C ARG A 53 -6.39 1.25 -0.94
N PHE A 54 -6.52 2.43 -0.34
CA PHE A 54 -7.76 3.18 -0.31
C PHE A 54 -8.17 3.63 -1.73
N LEU A 55 -7.25 4.21 -2.51
CA LEU A 55 -7.53 4.60 -3.90
C LEU A 55 -7.97 3.40 -4.76
N VAL A 56 -7.25 2.28 -4.66
CA VAL A 56 -7.61 1.03 -5.36
C VAL A 56 -9.01 0.55 -4.97
N ALA A 57 -9.41 0.67 -3.70
CA ALA A 57 -10.75 0.29 -3.26
C ALA A 57 -11.83 1.19 -3.88
N LEU A 58 -11.55 2.50 -4.02
CA LEU A 58 -12.47 3.42 -4.69
C LEU A 58 -12.65 3.09 -6.17
N GLU A 59 -11.57 2.71 -6.86
CA GLU A 59 -11.63 2.29 -8.27
C GLU A 59 -12.56 1.07 -8.44
N VAL A 60 -12.46 0.07 -7.57
CA VAL A 60 -13.33 -1.11 -7.61
C VAL A 60 -14.81 -0.74 -7.39
N ILE A 61 -15.10 0.22 -6.52
CA ILE A 61 -16.47 0.70 -6.31
C ILE A 61 -16.97 1.43 -7.56
N ALA A 62 -16.14 2.29 -8.16
CA ALA A 62 -16.49 3.01 -9.38
C ALA A 62 -16.78 2.05 -10.55
N ASP A 63 -15.96 1.02 -10.73
CA ASP A 63 -16.19 -0.05 -11.72
C ASP A 63 -17.51 -0.80 -11.44
N GLY A 64 -17.83 -1.05 -10.16
CA GLY A 64 -19.08 -1.67 -9.75
C GLY A 64 -20.31 -0.83 -10.10
N VAL A 65 -20.24 0.49 -9.90
CA VAL A 65 -21.33 1.42 -10.25
C VAL A 65 -21.54 1.49 -11.76
N HIS A 66 -20.47 1.60 -12.54
CA HIS A 66 -20.58 1.61 -14.01
C HIS A 66 -21.21 0.33 -14.54
N ARG A 67 -20.85 -0.83 -13.98
CA ARG A 67 -21.45 -2.12 -14.38
C ARG A 67 -22.96 -2.16 -14.16
N ILE A 68 -23.45 -1.62 -13.04
CA ILE A 68 -24.90 -1.57 -12.75
C ILE A 68 -25.62 -0.64 -13.74
N ALA A 69 -25.01 0.50 -14.07
CA ALA A 69 -25.55 1.42 -15.07
C ALA A 69 -25.64 0.75 -16.46
N ASP A 70 -24.57 0.07 -16.89
CA ASP A 70 -24.51 -0.65 -18.16
C ASP A 70 -25.54 -1.79 -18.24
N GLU A 71 -25.80 -2.49 -17.12
CA GLU A 71 -26.85 -3.51 -17.04
C GLU A 71 -28.24 -2.89 -17.24
N HIS A 72 -28.50 -1.72 -16.63
CA HIS A 72 -29.79 -1.04 -16.74
C HIS A 72 -30.07 -0.49 -18.15
N GLU A 73 -29.05 0.02 -18.84
CA GLU A 73 -29.16 0.49 -20.23
C GLU A 73 -29.44 -0.63 -21.24
N ARG A 74 -29.06 -1.88 -20.92
CA ARG A 74 -29.30 -3.04 -21.79
C ARG A 74 -30.68 -3.68 -21.60
N GLU A 75 -31.31 -3.44 -20.44
CA GLU A 75 -32.63 -3.98 -20.10
C GLU A 75 -33.79 -3.07 -20.53
N GLY A 76 -33.53 -1.78 -20.80
CA GLY A 76 -34.50 -0.80 -21.31
C GLY A 76 -34.54 -0.74 -22.83
#